data_AF-A0A643FHA8-F1
#
_entry.id   AF-A0A643FHA8-F1
#
_cell.length_a   1.000
_cell.length_b   1.000
_cell.length_c   1.000
_cell.angle_alpha   90.00
_cell.angle_beta   90.00
_cell.angle_gamma   90.00
#
_symmetry.space_group_name_H-M   'P 1'
#
loop_
_entity.id
_entity.type
_entity.pdbx_description
1 polymer ?
#
loop_
_entity_poly.entity_id
_entity_poly.type
_entity_poly.pdbx_seq_one_letter_code
_entity_poly.pdbx_strand_id
1 'polypeptide(L)'
;MDTAHTAQQLAIKRACSAVGGQAALARLLGVSTPTVNQWVSGKRQVPAERCPAIEKATSGEVTCEQLRPDVDWAYLRGTSPATQKETTNA
;
A
#
# COMPACT_ATOMS: atom_id res chain seq x y z
N MET A 1 21.54 1.06 8.81
CA MET A 1 20.12 1.41 8.70
C MET A 1 19.74 1.23 7.24
N ASP A 2 18.78 0.37 6.96
CA ASP A 2 18.35 0.04 5.61
C ASP A 2 17.66 1.24 4.96
N THR A 3 18.21 1.74 3.85
CA THR A 3 17.72 2.90 3.12
C THR A 3 16.30 2.67 2.59
N ALA A 4 15.96 1.43 2.20
CA ALA A 4 14.66 1.10 1.62
C ALA A 4 13.52 1.18 2.66
N HIS A 5 13.79 0.71 3.89
CA HIS A 5 12.81 0.75 4.98
C HIS A 5 12.48 2.19 5.41
N THR A 6 13.46 3.09 5.31
CA THR A 6 13.31 4.51 5.67
C THR A 6 12.46 5.25 4.63
N ALA A 7 12.66 4.96 3.33
CA ALA A 7 11.88 5.57 2.25
C ALA A 7 10.39 5.21 2.34
N GLN A 8 10.09 3.93 2.59
CA GLN A 8 8.70 3.48 2.77
C GLN A 8 8.01 4.18 3.95
N GLN A 9 8.69 4.32 5.10
CA GLN A 9 8.11 4.98 6.27
C GLN A 9 7.76 6.44 5.99
N LEU A 10 8.61 7.15 5.24
CA LEU A 10 8.32 8.52 4.83
C LEU A 10 7.09 8.56 3.91
N ALA A 11 6.98 7.63 2.97
CA ALA A 11 5.84 7.54 2.07
C ALA A 11 4.52 7.32 2.82
N ILE A 12 4.46 6.37 3.77
CA ILE A 12 3.22 6.12 4.52
C ILE A 12 2.88 7.27 5.48
N LYS A 13 3.88 7.97 6.05
CA LYS A 13 3.66 9.19 6.86
C LYS A 13 3.04 10.30 6.01
N ARG A 14 3.56 10.52 4.80
CA ARG A 14 2.98 11.47 3.83
C ARG A 14 1.55 11.09 3.46
N ALA A 15 1.30 9.81 3.19
CA ALA A 15 -0.05 9.32 2.90
C ALA A 15 -1.02 9.60 4.04
N CYS A 16 -0.58 9.41 5.30
CA CYS A 16 -1.38 9.79 6.46
C CYS A 16 -1.68 11.29 6.46
N SER A 17 -0.68 12.16 6.28
CA SER A 17 -0.88 13.61 6.26
C SER A 17 -1.84 14.06 5.15
N ALA A 18 -1.71 13.51 3.94
CA ALA A 18 -2.52 13.85 2.77
C ALA A 18 -4.02 13.64 2.99
N VAL A 19 -4.39 12.60 3.76
CA VAL A 19 -5.81 12.23 3.99
C VAL A 19 -6.35 12.65 5.35
N GLY A 20 -5.58 13.38 6.16
CA GLY A 20 -6.03 13.87 7.49
C GLY A 20 -5.67 12.98 8.68
N GLY A 21 -4.64 12.14 8.56
CA GLY A 21 -4.01 11.38 9.64
C GLY A 21 -4.18 9.86 9.55
N GLN A 22 -3.52 9.13 10.48
CA GLN A 22 -3.53 7.65 10.51
C GLN A 22 -4.95 7.07 10.63
N ALA A 23 -5.82 7.69 11.43
CA ALA A 23 -7.20 7.23 11.60
C ALA A 23 -8.06 7.46 10.33
N ALA A 24 -7.82 8.55 9.61
CA ALA A 24 -8.50 8.81 8.34
C ALA A 24 -8.06 7.82 7.26
N LEU A 25 -6.75 7.58 7.14
CA LEU A 25 -6.21 6.58 6.24
C LEU A 25 -6.74 5.17 6.56
N ALA A 26 -6.79 4.81 7.85
CA ALA A 26 -7.33 3.52 8.29
C ALA A 26 -8.79 3.32 7.84
N ARG A 27 -9.64 4.35 8.01
CA ARG A 27 -11.04 4.32 7.56
C ARG A 27 -11.15 4.16 6.04
N LEU A 28 -10.37 4.94 5.27
CA LEU A 28 -10.38 4.86 3.80
C LEU A 28 -9.96 3.48 3.28
N LEU A 29 -9.05 2.80 3.98
CA LEU A 29 -8.52 1.49 3.59
C LEU A 29 -9.30 0.31 4.17
N GLY A 30 -10.27 0.55 5.05
CA GLY A 30 -10.99 -0.52 5.77
C GLY A 30 -10.06 -1.36 6.66
N VAL A 31 -9.09 -0.73 7.32
CA VAL A 31 -8.18 -1.40 8.28
C VAL A 31 -8.25 -0.71 9.64
N SER A 32 -7.67 -1.31 10.67
CA SER A 32 -7.60 -0.69 11.99
C SER A 32 -6.48 0.36 12.05
N THR A 33 -6.65 1.40 12.88
CA THR A 33 -5.61 2.41 13.11
C THR A 33 -4.28 1.82 13.61
N PRO A 34 -4.25 0.81 14.51
CA PRO A 34 -3.02 0.12 14.88
C PRO A 34 -2.28 -0.53 13.70
N THR A 35 -2.99 -1.03 12.69
CA THR A 35 -2.37 -1.55 11.46
C THR A 35 -1.60 -0.46 10.74
N VAL A 36 -2.19 0.74 10.58
CA VAL A 36 -1.51 1.89 9.99
C VAL A 36 -0.31 2.32 10.85
N ASN A 37 -0.45 2.30 12.17
CA ASN A 37 0.65 2.61 13.08
C ASN A 37 1.85 1.65 12.94
N GLN A 38 1.60 0.35 12.70
CA GLN A 38 2.67 -0.62 12.43
C GLN A 38 3.42 -0.31 11.14
N TRP A 39 2.73 0.22 10.12
CA TRP A 39 3.36 0.69 8.89
C TRP A 39 4.19 1.96 9.11
N VAL A 40 3.63 2.95 9.81
CA VAL A 40 4.29 4.23 10.11
C VAL A 40 5.52 4.06 11.00
N SER A 41 5.47 3.14 11.96
CA SER A 41 6.60 2.80 12.85
C SER A 41 7.63 1.88 12.20
N GLY A 42 7.33 1.33 11.01
CA GLY A 42 8.17 0.34 10.36
C GLY A 42 8.21 -1.02 11.06
N LYS A 43 7.35 -1.27 12.06
CA LYS A 43 7.20 -2.58 12.68
C LYS A 43 6.73 -3.63 11.66
N ARG A 44 5.95 -3.19 10.67
CA ARG A 44 5.52 -4.01 9.54
C ARG A 44 5.56 -3.19 8.26
N GLN A 45 6.05 -3.79 7.18
CA GLN A 45 6.00 -3.23 5.84
C GLN A 45 4.54 -3.18 5.31
N VAL A 46 4.21 -2.15 4.53
CA VAL A 46 2.92 -2.07 3.83
C VAL A 46 2.81 -3.26 2.85
N PRO A 47 1.78 -4.10 2.94
CA PRO A 47 1.58 -5.19 1.98
C PRO A 47 1.41 -4.66 0.56
N ALA A 48 1.94 -5.37 -0.44
CA ALA A 48 1.94 -4.88 -1.83
C ALA A 48 0.49 -4.68 -2.31
N GLU A 49 -0.40 -5.61 -2.01
CA GLU A 49 -1.82 -5.56 -2.34
C GLU A 49 -2.57 -4.34 -1.77
N ARG A 50 -2.01 -3.66 -0.76
CA ARG A 50 -2.58 -2.43 -0.18
C ARG A 50 -2.07 -1.15 -0.84
N CYS A 51 -0.96 -1.20 -1.57
CA CYS A 51 -0.34 -0.02 -2.17
C CYS A 51 -1.27 0.72 -3.16
N PRO A 52 -1.99 0.02 -4.07
CA PRO A 52 -2.93 0.70 -4.97
C PRO A 52 -4.07 1.41 -4.26
N ALA A 53 -4.53 0.89 -3.10
CA ALA A 53 -5.59 1.52 -2.32
C ALA A 53 -5.08 2.81 -1.63
N ILE A 54 -3.83 2.81 -1.16
CA ILE A 54 -3.19 4.00 -0.58
C ILE A 54 -2.95 5.06 -1.65
N GLU A 55 -2.45 4.67 -2.83
CA GLU A 55 -2.24 5.60 -3.95
C GLU A 55 -3.55 6.27 -4.38
N LYS A 56 -4.63 5.50 -4.50
CA LYS A 56 -5.96 6.05 -4.79
C LYS A 56 -6.48 6.97 -3.68
N ALA A 57 -6.34 6.57 -2.42
CA ALA A 57 -6.78 7.36 -1.26
C ALA A 57 -6.05 8.70 -1.15
N THR A 58 -4.80 8.76 -1.62
CA THR A 58 -3.95 9.96 -1.63
C THR A 58 -3.99 10.73 -2.95
N SER A 59 -4.88 10.35 -3.87
CA SER A 59 -4.97 10.95 -5.22
C SER A 59 -3.63 10.99 -5.96
N GLY A 60 -2.80 9.95 -5.77
CA GLY A 60 -1.48 9.83 -6.41
C GLY A 60 -0.35 10.62 -5.74
N GLU A 61 -0.58 11.31 -4.62
CA GLU A 61 0.51 11.99 -3.90
C GLU A 61 1.57 11.00 -3.38
N VAL A 62 1.14 9.78 -3.05
CA VAL A 62 2.00 8.67 -2.67
C VAL A 62 1.80 7.50 -3.62
N THR A 63 2.85 7.10 -4.32
CA THR A 63 2.76 6.02 -5.32
C THR A 63 3.10 4.64 -4.76
N CYS A 64 2.69 3.59 -5.48
CA CYS A 64 3.01 2.21 -5.15
C CYS A 64 4.53 1.96 -5.06
N GLU A 65 5.31 2.57 -5.96
CA GLU A 65 6.77 2.48 -6.00
C GLU A 65 7.43 3.14 -4.78
N GLN A 66 6.84 4.21 -4.25
CA GLN A 66 7.32 4.85 -3.01
C GLN A 66 7.01 4.01 -1.77
N LEU A 67 5.87 3.33 -1.75
CA LEU A 67 5.47 2.44 -0.66
C LEU A 67 6.24 1.12 -0.69
N ARG A 68 6.55 0.60 -1.88
CA ARG A 68 7.18 -0.69 -2.12
C ARG A 68 8.19 -0.60 -3.27
N PRO A 69 9.37 -0.02 -3.01
CA PRO A 69 10.43 0.07 -4.01
C PRO A 69 11.07 -1.28 -4.33
N ASP A 70 10.84 -2.29 -3.48
CA ASP A 70 11.30 -3.67 -3.65
C ASP A 70 10.41 -4.50 -4.60
N VAL A 71 9.27 -3.96 -5.03
CA VAL A 71 8.33 -4.64 -5.93
C VAL A 71 8.44 -4.05 -7.34
N ASP A 72 8.57 -4.93 -8.34
CA ASP A 72 8.52 -4.52 -9.76
C ASP A 72 7.07 -4.24 -10.19
N TRP A 73 6.63 -3.01 -9.94
CA TRP A 73 5.30 -2.53 -10.32
C TRP A 73 5.09 -2.41 -11.83
N ALA A 74 6.17 -2.20 -12.60
CA ALA A 74 6.08 -2.14 -14.06
C ALA A 74 5.70 -3.52 -14.62
N TYR A 75 6.35 -4.58 -14.12
CA TYR A 75 5.98 -5.95 -14.46
C TYR A 75 4.54 -6.28 -14.07
N LEU A 76 4.12 -5.98 -12.82
CA LEU A 76 2.75 -6.27 -12.35
C LEU A 76 1.66 -5.56 -13.16
N ARG A 77 1.89 -4.32 -13.61
CA ARG A 77 0.92 -3.60 -14.47
C ARG A 77 0.84 -4.16 -15.88
N GLY A 78 1.91 -4.76 -16.38
CA GLY A 78 1.94 -5.42 -17.69
C GLY A 78 1.26 -6.80 -17.70
N THR A 79 1.02 -7.39 -16.53
CA THR A 79 0.38 -8.71 -16.41
C THR A 79 -1.13 -8.58 -16.26
N SER A 80 -1.90 -9.05 -17.24
CA SER A 80 -3.34 -9.27 -17.08
C SER A 80 -3.57 -10.53 -16.24
N PRO A 81 -4.39 -10.50 -15.17
CA PRO A 81 -4.76 -11.73 -14.49
C PRO A 81 -5.55 -12.58 -15.49
N ALA A 82 -5.04 -13.78 -15.81
CA ALA A 82 -5.81 -14.76 -16.54
C ALA A 82 -7.06 -15.08 -15.71
N THR A 83 -8.24 -14.71 -16.21
CA THR A 83 -9.52 -15.01 -15.58
C THR A 83 -9.65 -16.51 -15.38
N GLN A 84 -9.40 -17.00 -14.17
CA GLN A 84 -9.72 -18.36 -13.76
C GLN A 84 -11.24 -18.46 -13.63
N LYS A 85 -11.91 -18.99 -14.67
CA LYS A 85 -13.28 -19.47 -14.54
C LYS A 85 -13.25 -20.76 -13.74
N GLU A 86 -13.68 -20.69 -12.49
CA GLU A 86 -13.93 -21.85 -11.65
C GLU A 86 -14.96 -22.75 -12.32
N THR A 87 -14.52 -23.93 -12.74
CA THR A 87 -15.39 -24.99 -13.27
C THR A 87 -15.87 -25.78 -12.06
N THR A 88 -17.02 -25.42 -11.49
CA THR A 88 -17.73 -26.30 -10.55
C THR A 88 -18.17 -27.54 -11.32
N ASN A 89 -17.49 -28.67 -11.09
CA ASN A 89 -18.01 -29.98 -11.51
C ASN A 89 -19.27 -30.32 -10.72
N ALA A 90 -20.20 -30.96 -11.42
CA ALA A 90 -21.57 -31.32 -11.05
C ALA A 90 -21.71 -32.10 -9.74
#